data_AF-A0A1L8RGQ3-F1
#
_entry.id   AF-A0A1L8RGQ3-F1
#
_cell.length_a   1.000
_cell.length_b   1.000
_cell.length_c   1.000
_cell.angle_alpha   90.00
_cell.angle_beta   90.00
_cell.angle_gamma   90.00
#
_symmetry.space_group_name_H-M   'P 1'
#
loop_
_entity.id
_entity.type
_entity.pdbx_description
1 polymer ?
#
loop_
_entity_poly.entity_id
_entity_poly.type
_entity_poly.pdbx_seq_one_letter_code
_entity_poly.pdbx_strand_id
1 'polypeptide(L)'
;MAEYEPEVVWDKRNSTIELTFRLFAENQQQFVIDDVDGTETAEEIIEFEDGVLFYWPGKSRFAEADYVKTIPFDGKKGLPQNVVVGILNYLAEVLANGQSDLLDFLTDEKAEIFELHWDEDKFQQAVAATPTTLIPYPSF
;
A
#
# COMPACT_ATOMS: atom_id res chain seq x y z
N MET A 1 12.76 6.35 12.86
CA MET A 1 11.47 6.31 12.14
C MET A 1 11.85 6.42 10.69
N ALA A 2 11.48 5.46 9.85
CA ALA A 2 11.57 5.67 8.42
C ALA A 2 10.65 6.85 8.07
N GLU A 3 11.19 7.84 7.36
CA GLU A 3 10.43 8.98 6.85
C GLU A 3 9.77 8.54 5.55
N TYR A 4 8.61 7.88 5.67
CA TYR A 4 7.76 7.63 4.50
C TYR A 4 7.00 8.92 4.18
N GLU A 5 6.92 9.26 2.89
CA GLU A 5 6.09 10.36 2.38
C GLU A 5 4.88 9.79 1.64
N PRO A 6 3.84 9.29 2.34
CA PRO A 6 2.67 8.75 1.68
C PRO A 6 1.86 9.86 1.00
N GLU A 7 1.38 9.59 -0.20
CA GLU A 7 0.47 10.45 -0.95
C GLU A 7 -0.97 9.97 -0.81
N VAL A 8 -1.91 10.91 -0.74
CA VAL A 8 -3.34 10.61 -0.76
C VAL A 8 -3.95 11.13 -2.05
N VAL A 9 -4.36 10.23 -2.92
CA VAL A 9 -4.98 10.56 -4.21
C VAL A 9 -6.49 10.37 -4.11
N TRP A 10 -7.26 11.43 -4.39
CA TRP A 10 -8.72 11.38 -4.35
C TRP A 10 -9.33 11.45 -5.75
N ASP A 11 -9.79 10.31 -6.27
CA ASP A 11 -10.61 10.28 -7.48
C ASP A 11 -12.11 10.38 -7.15
N LYS A 12 -12.60 11.63 -7.17
CA LYS A 12 -14.02 11.95 -7.02
C LYS A 12 -14.92 11.24 -8.04
N ARG A 13 -14.44 11.09 -9.27
CA ARG A 13 -15.21 10.53 -10.37
C ARG A 13 -15.38 9.03 -10.18
N ASN A 14 -14.33 8.31 -9.80
CA ASN A 14 -14.37 6.88 -9.53
C ASN A 14 -14.81 6.53 -8.10
N SER A 15 -14.97 7.52 -7.23
CA SER A 15 -15.29 7.33 -5.81
C SER A 15 -14.27 6.44 -5.10
N THR A 16 -12.99 6.72 -5.34
CA THR A 16 -11.88 6.08 -4.65
C THR A 16 -11.05 7.10 -3.90
N ILE A 17 -10.39 6.66 -2.85
CA ILE A 17 -9.29 7.37 -2.19
C ILE A 17 -8.16 6.36 -2.13
N GLU A 18 -6.99 6.73 -2.60
CA GLU A 18 -5.81 5.87 -2.61
C GLU A 18 -4.77 6.46 -1.67
N LEU A 19 -4.15 5.59 -0.89
CA LEU A 19 -2.97 5.90 -0.08
C LEU A 19 -1.78 5.22 -0.74
N THR A 20 -0.99 6.00 -1.47
CA THR A 20 0.18 5.55 -2.23
C THR A 20 1.44 5.79 -1.42
N PHE A 21 2.42 4.89 -1.52
CA PHE A 21 3.68 5.00 -0.80
C PHE A 21 4.82 4.42 -1.64
N ARG A 22 6.03 4.87 -1.33
CA ARG A 22 7.24 4.49 -2.05
C ARG A 22 8.31 3.97 -1.10
N LEU A 23 8.98 2.92 -1.52
CA LEU A 23 10.19 2.40 -0.90
C LEU A 23 11.37 2.67 -1.83
N PHE A 24 12.51 3.00 -1.25
CA PHE A 24 13.73 3.28 -1.99
C PHE A 24 14.85 2.42 -1.44
N ALA A 25 15.69 1.89 -2.33
CA ALA A 25 16.89 1.17 -1.94
C ALA A 25 17.99 1.32 -2.98
N GLU A 26 19.25 1.33 -2.53
CA GLU A 26 20.41 1.41 -3.41
C GLU A 26 20.71 0.03 -4.01
N ASN A 27 20.81 -0.05 -5.33
CA ASN A 27 21.17 -1.25 -6.07
C ASN A 27 22.68 -1.35 -6.23
N GLN A 28 23.37 -1.63 -5.12
CA GLN A 28 24.84 -1.65 -5.07
C GLN A 28 25.46 -2.73 -5.98
N GLN A 29 24.72 -3.82 -6.23
CA GLN A 29 25.17 -4.91 -7.10
C GLN A 29 24.84 -4.67 -8.58
N GLN A 30 24.14 -3.58 -8.91
CA GLN A 30 23.66 -3.26 -10.25
C GLN A 30 22.88 -4.42 -10.90
N PHE A 31 22.04 -5.08 -10.11
CA PHE A 31 21.12 -6.08 -10.63
C PHE A 31 20.23 -5.48 -11.71
N VAL A 32 20.00 -6.24 -12.77
CA VAL A 32 18.96 -5.95 -13.75
C VAL A 32 17.66 -6.52 -13.20
N ILE A 33 16.66 -5.66 -13.03
CA ILE A 33 15.39 -5.98 -12.39
C ILE A 33 14.29 -5.68 -13.41
N ASP A 34 13.33 -6.60 -13.54
CA ASP A 34 12.13 -6.39 -14.33
C ASP A 34 11.03 -5.81 -13.44
N ASP A 35 10.34 -4.77 -13.92
CA ASP A 35 9.06 -4.36 -13.33
C ASP A 35 7.92 -5.33 -13.71
N VAL A 36 6.71 -5.07 -13.20
CA VAL A 36 5.51 -5.90 -13.46
C VAL A 36 5.13 -5.96 -14.94
N ASP A 37 5.56 -5.00 -15.76
CA ASP A 37 5.32 -4.94 -17.20
C ASP A 37 6.47 -5.57 -18.00
N GLY A 38 7.52 -6.07 -17.34
CA GLY A 38 8.72 -6.64 -17.95
C GLY A 38 9.70 -5.60 -18.47
N THR A 39 9.65 -4.39 -17.94
CA THR A 39 10.63 -3.33 -18.25
C THR A 39 11.86 -3.51 -17.38
N GLU A 40 12.99 -3.79 -18.01
CA GLU A 40 14.29 -3.90 -17.34
C GLU A 40 14.77 -2.53 -16.84
N THR A 41 15.23 -2.50 -15.59
CA THR A 41 15.96 -1.38 -14.98
C THR A 41 17.23 -1.87 -14.29
N ALA A 42 18.27 -1.04 -14.30
CA ALA A 42 19.51 -1.23 -13.56
C ALA A 42 19.94 0.08 -12.88
N GLU A 43 18.95 0.89 -12.48
CA GLU A 43 19.19 2.16 -11.80
C GLU A 43 19.92 1.96 -10.47
N GLU A 44 20.73 2.96 -10.09
CA GLU A 44 21.48 2.96 -8.83
C GLU A 44 20.56 3.02 -7.62
N ILE A 45 19.38 3.62 -7.76
CA ILE A 45 18.34 3.67 -6.74
C ILE A 45 17.09 3.04 -7.34
N ILE A 46 16.61 1.97 -6.71
CA ILE A 46 15.34 1.33 -7.07
C ILE A 46 14.24 2.00 -6.28
N GLU A 47 13.20 2.40 -7.01
CA GLU A 47 11.93 2.89 -6.48
C GLU A 47 10.88 1.80 -6.64
N PHE A 48 10.20 1.46 -5.55
CA PHE A 48 9.03 0.60 -5.56
C PHE A 48 7.83 1.40 -5.07
N GLU A 49 6.74 1.41 -5.85
CA GLU A 49 5.49 2.09 -5.51
C GLU A 49 4.35 1.08 -5.41
N ASP A 50 3.50 1.22 -4.39
CA ASP A 50 2.27 0.45 -4.21
C ASP A 50 1.29 1.29 -3.36
N GLY A 51 0.05 0.82 -3.18
CA GLY A 51 -1.00 1.58 -2.52
C GLY A 51 -2.11 0.76 -1.88
N VAL A 52 -2.79 1.40 -0.92
CA VAL A 52 -4.05 0.91 -0.35
C VAL A 52 -5.22 1.69 -0.96
N LEU A 53 -6.12 0.99 -1.63
CA LEU A 53 -7.29 1.59 -2.27
C LEU A 53 -8.53 1.51 -1.37
N PHE A 54 -9.11 2.66 -1.04
CA PHE A 54 -10.46 2.76 -0.49
C PHE A 54 -11.46 2.99 -1.62
N TYR A 55 -12.46 2.12 -1.76
CA TYR A 55 -13.37 2.16 -2.91
C TYR A 55 -14.85 1.99 -2.53
N TRP A 56 -15.75 2.53 -3.36
CA TRP A 56 -17.19 2.28 -3.21
C TRP A 56 -17.62 1.16 -4.17
N PRO A 57 -18.01 -0.04 -3.68
CA PRO A 57 -18.39 -1.16 -4.55
C PRO A 57 -19.52 -0.84 -5.54
N GLY A 58 -20.40 0.10 -5.19
CA GLY A 58 -21.51 0.51 -6.04
C GLY A 58 -21.12 1.35 -7.27
N LYS A 59 -19.88 1.83 -7.36
CA LYS A 59 -19.45 2.78 -8.41
C LYS A 59 -18.03 2.57 -8.92
N SER A 60 -17.08 2.25 -8.05
CA SER A 60 -15.67 2.22 -8.40
C SER A 60 -15.32 1.09 -9.39
N ARG A 61 -14.30 1.34 -10.21
CA ARG A 61 -13.71 0.38 -11.16
C ARG A 61 -12.18 0.47 -11.07
N PHE A 62 -11.52 -0.66 -10.91
CA PHE A 62 -10.07 -0.80 -10.75
C PHE A 62 -9.69 -2.28 -10.93
N ALA A 63 -8.40 -2.59 -11.08
CA ALA A 63 -7.89 -3.95 -10.97
C ALA A 63 -7.34 -4.16 -9.55
N GLU A 64 -7.76 -5.22 -8.88
CA GLU A 64 -7.38 -5.48 -7.48
C GLU A 64 -5.88 -5.79 -7.33
N ALA A 65 -5.25 -6.31 -8.40
CA ALA A 65 -3.82 -6.62 -8.44
C ALA A 65 -2.91 -5.39 -8.43
N ASP A 66 -3.45 -4.19 -8.68
CA ASP A 66 -2.68 -2.93 -8.71
C ASP A 66 -2.43 -2.37 -7.29
N TYR A 67 -2.86 -3.09 -6.25
CA TYR A 67 -2.86 -2.61 -4.87
C TYR A 67 -2.48 -3.72 -3.90
N VAL A 68 -1.62 -3.42 -2.92
CA VAL A 68 -1.36 -4.32 -1.78
C VAL A 68 -2.65 -4.65 -1.01
N LYS A 69 -3.59 -3.71 -0.98
CA LYS A 69 -4.88 -3.90 -0.31
C LYS A 69 -5.98 -3.02 -0.87
N THR A 70 -7.18 -3.58 -0.98
CA THR A 70 -8.40 -2.83 -1.29
C THR A 70 -9.42 -2.93 -0.16
N ILE A 71 -10.07 -1.80 0.16
CA ILE A 71 -10.95 -1.64 1.32
C ILE A 71 -12.29 -1.02 0.87
N PRO A 72 -13.40 -1.75 0.91
CA PRO A 72 -14.70 -1.24 0.50
C PRO A 72 -15.32 -0.30 1.55
N PHE A 73 -15.94 0.79 1.11
CA PHE A 73 -16.72 1.70 1.96
C PHE A 73 -18.19 1.84 1.53
N ASP A 74 -19.08 2.21 2.47
CA ASP A 74 -20.54 2.28 2.25
C ASP A 74 -20.97 3.65 1.72
N GLY A 75 -20.49 4.00 0.51
CA GLY A 75 -20.82 5.23 -0.19
C GLY A 75 -20.69 6.47 0.71
N LYS A 76 -21.77 7.25 0.87
CA LYS A 76 -21.75 8.47 1.71
C LYS A 76 -21.54 8.19 3.21
N LYS A 77 -21.89 7.00 3.72
CA LYS A 77 -21.67 6.66 5.13
C LYS A 77 -20.18 6.46 5.44
N GLY A 78 -19.38 6.15 4.41
CA GLY A 78 -17.93 5.99 4.49
C GLY A 78 -17.52 4.74 5.28
N LEU A 79 -16.53 4.89 6.18
CA LEU A 79 -15.88 3.80 6.89
C LEU A 79 -15.91 3.96 8.41
N PRO A 80 -15.88 2.84 9.15
CA PRO A 80 -15.57 2.89 10.57
C PRO A 80 -14.17 3.47 10.81
N GLN A 81 -14.05 4.40 11.76
CA GLN A 81 -12.79 5.05 12.14
C GLN A 81 -11.72 4.04 12.54
N ASN A 82 -12.12 2.98 13.24
CA ASN A 82 -11.20 1.92 13.66
C ASN A 82 -10.59 1.14 12.49
N VAL A 83 -11.28 1.07 11.34
CA VAL A 83 -10.71 0.50 10.11
C VAL A 83 -9.62 1.41 9.57
N VAL A 84 -9.89 2.72 9.45
CA VAL A 84 -8.90 3.70 8.96
C VAL A 84 -7.66 3.73 9.86
N VAL A 85 -7.86 3.80 11.18
CA VAL A 85 -6.76 3.79 12.16
C VAL A 85 -6.00 2.45 12.14
N GLY A 86 -6.72 1.33 12.04
CA GLY A 86 -6.11 0.00 11.93
C GLY A 86 -5.20 -0.13 10.72
N ILE A 87 -5.63 0.40 9.57
CA ILE A 87 -4.81 0.46 8.35
C ILE A 87 -3.54 1.27 8.58
N LEU A 88 -3.66 2.51 9.08
CA LEU A 88 -2.49 3.38 9.28
C LEU A 88 -1.48 2.78 10.27
N ASN A 89 -1.97 2.15 11.35
CA ASN A 89 -1.11 1.51 12.34
C ASN A 89 -0.39 0.28 11.77
N TYR A 90 -1.13 -0.56 11.03
CA TYR A 90 -0.57 -1.78 10.45
C TYR A 90 0.35 -1.50 9.26
N LEU A 91 0.03 -0.50 8.45
CA LEU A 91 0.81 -0.10 7.29
C LEU A 91 2.25 0.25 7.67
N ALA A 92 2.46 0.90 8.82
CA ALA A 92 3.81 1.19 9.30
C ALA A 92 4.67 -0.08 9.49
N GLU A 93 4.07 -1.18 9.93
CA GLU A 93 4.74 -2.48 10.02
C GLU A 93 4.98 -3.09 8.64
N VAL A 94 3.99 -3.05 7.75
CA VAL A 94 4.11 -3.53 6.36
C VAL A 94 5.26 -2.82 5.64
N LEU A 95 5.35 -1.49 5.73
CA LEU A 95 6.40 -0.71 5.08
C LEU A 95 7.77 -0.93 5.71
N ALA A 96 7.84 -1.15 7.03
CA ALA A 96 9.09 -1.46 7.70
C ALA A 96 9.64 -2.82 7.27
N ASN A 97 8.77 -3.84 7.20
CA ASN A 97 9.15 -5.16 6.72
C ASN A 97 9.50 -5.11 5.22
N GLY A 98 8.66 -4.46 4.41
CA GLY A 98 8.90 -4.29 2.97
C GLY A 98 10.22 -3.57 2.67
N GLN A 99 10.62 -2.59 3.49
CA GLN A 99 11.92 -1.94 3.33
C GLN A 99 13.08 -2.91 3.61
N SER A 100 12.95 -3.80 4.59
CA SER A 100 13.93 -4.86 4.85
C SER A 100 13.95 -5.88 3.73
N ASP A 101 12.78 -6.34 3.28
CA ASP A 101 12.64 -7.32 2.21
C ASP A 101 13.19 -6.79 0.87
N LEU A 102 13.04 -5.48 0.58
CA LEU A 102 13.63 -4.84 -0.60
C LEU A 102 15.16 -4.82 -0.55
N LEU A 103 15.74 -4.57 0.64
CA LEU A 103 17.19 -4.61 0.82
C LEU A 103 17.73 -6.04 0.67
N ASP A 104 17.01 -7.03 1.20
CA ASP A 104 17.35 -8.44 1.05
C ASP A 104 17.26 -8.87 -0.43
N PHE A 105 16.21 -8.45 -1.15
CA PHE A 105 16.07 -8.69 -2.59
C PHE A 105 17.25 -8.15 -3.41
N LEU A 106 17.76 -6.96 -3.08
CA LEU A 106 18.89 -6.34 -3.77
C LEU A 106 20.27 -6.88 -3.34
N THR A 107 20.32 -7.82 -2.40
CA THR A 107 21.59 -8.38 -1.90
C THR A 107 21.68 -9.90 -1.99
N ASP A 108 20.56 -10.62 -2.06
CA ASP A 108 20.49 -12.07 -2.27
C ASP A 108 20.21 -12.41 -3.75
N GLU A 109 21.22 -12.92 -4.45
CA GLU A 109 21.12 -13.37 -5.85
C GLU A 109 20.06 -14.48 -6.08
N LYS A 110 19.53 -15.09 -5.02
CA LYS A 110 18.45 -16.09 -5.10
C LYS A 110 17.05 -15.51 -4.98
N ALA A 111 16.92 -14.25 -4.60
CA ALA A 111 15.62 -13.61 -4.52
C ALA A 111 15.09 -13.36 -5.95
N GLU A 112 13.96 -13.96 -6.29
CA GLU A 112 13.39 -13.88 -7.64
C GLU A 112 12.39 -12.72 -7.78
N ILE A 113 11.62 -12.44 -6.73
CA ILE A 113 10.52 -11.46 -6.74
C ILE A 113 10.52 -10.70 -5.42
N PHE A 114 10.28 -9.39 -5.51
CA PHE A 114 9.95 -8.54 -4.37
C PHE A 114 8.49 -8.06 -4.48
N GLU A 115 7.74 -8.18 -3.38
CA GLU A 115 6.39 -7.64 -3.23
C GLU A 115 6.15 -7.26 -1.77
N LEU A 116 5.13 -6.44 -1.50
CA LEU A 116 4.68 -6.20 -0.14
C LEU A 116 3.72 -7.31 0.32
N HIS A 117 3.89 -7.73 1.56
CA HIS A 117 3.05 -8.77 2.15
C HIS A 117 2.02 -8.18 3.12
N TRP A 118 0.73 -8.40 2.82
CA TRP A 118 -0.39 -8.03 3.69
C TRP A 118 -0.93 -9.24 4.45
N ASP A 119 -0.80 -9.21 5.77
CA ASP A 119 -1.35 -10.22 6.69
C ASP A 119 -2.71 -9.77 7.22
N GLU A 120 -3.76 -10.48 6.81
CA GLU A 120 -5.13 -10.16 7.20
C GLU A 120 -5.35 -10.31 8.71
N ASP A 121 -4.72 -11.27 9.38
CA ASP A 121 -4.91 -11.48 10.82
C ASP A 121 -4.29 -10.34 11.62
N LYS A 122 -3.10 -9.86 11.22
CA LYS A 122 -2.47 -8.68 11.84
C LYS A 122 -3.30 -7.42 11.60
N PHE A 123 -3.82 -7.24 10.39
CA PHE A 123 -4.72 -6.13 10.09
C PHE A 123 -5.97 -6.15 10.98
N GLN A 124 -6.66 -7.29 11.10
CA GLN A 124 -7.85 -7.40 11.94
C GLN A 124 -7.56 -7.12 13.43
N GLN A 125 -6.40 -7.54 13.92
CA GLN A 125 -5.94 -7.20 15.28
C GLN A 125 -5.78 -5.68 15.47
N ALA A 126 -5.19 -4.99 14.47
CA ALA A 126 -5.04 -3.54 14.51
C ALA A 126 -6.40 -2.81 14.51
N VAL A 127 -7.39 -3.32 13.77
CA VAL A 127 -8.76 -2.75 13.74
C VAL A 127 -9.50 -2.94 15.06
N ALA A 128 -9.40 -4.12 15.67
CA ALA A 128 -10.12 -4.46 16.91
C ALA A 128 -9.69 -3.62 18.12
N ALA A 129 -8.44 -3.12 18.11
CA ALA A 129 -7.88 -2.32 19.19
C ALA A 129 -8.45 -0.88 19.29
N THR A 130 -9.25 -0.43 18.31
CA THR A 130 -9.67 0.98 18.20
C THR A 130 -11.20 1.16 18.35
N PRO A 131 -11.69 2.14 19.12
CA PRO A 131 -13.12 2.43 19.26
C PRO A 131 -13.74 2.96 17.96
N THR A 132 -15.05 2.74 17.77
CA THR A 132 -15.71 2.94 16.47
C THR A 132 -16.62 4.18 16.44
N THR A 133 -16.40 5.03 15.44
CA THR A 133 -17.35 6.03 14.93
C THR A 133 -17.31 5.98 13.41
N LEU A 134 -18.31 6.50 12.70
CA LEU A 134 -18.29 6.51 11.23
C LEU A 134 -17.61 7.78 10.70
N ILE A 135 -16.69 7.60 9.76
CA ILE A 135 -16.06 8.67 8.98
C ILE A 135 -16.75 8.69 7.61
N PRO A 136 -17.57 9.71 7.30
CA PRO A 136 -18.28 9.79 6.04
C PRO A 136 -17.34 10.05 4.86
N TYR A 137 -17.75 9.62 3.66
CA TYR A 137 -17.01 9.94 2.44
C TYR A 137 -17.10 11.45 2.12
N PRO A 138 -16.00 12.11 1.70
CA PRO A 138 -15.98 13.54 1.45
C PRO A 138 -17.02 14.01 0.41
N SER A 139 -17.63 15.17 0.66
CA SER A 139 -18.57 15.83 -0.26
C SER A 139 -18.16 17.31 -0.44
N PHE A 140 -17.16 17.55 -1.27
CA PHE A 140 -16.66 18.89 -1.62
C PHE A 140 -16.71 19.12 -3.12
#